data_AF-A0A5C7JQK0-F1
#
_entry.id   AF-A0A5C7JQK0-F1
#
_cell.length_a   1.000
_cell.length_b   1.000
_cell.length_c   1.000
_cell.angle_alpha   90.00
_cell.angle_beta   90.00
_cell.angle_gamma   90.00
#
_symmetry.space_group_name_H-M   'P 1'
#
loop_
_entity.id
_entity.type
_entity.pdbx_description
1 polymer ?
#
loop_
_entity_poly.entity_id
_entity_poly.type
_entity_poly.pdbx_seq_one_letter_code
_entity_poly.pdbx_strand_id
1 'polypeptide(L)'
;MSQLVNATRQYNSTTANGAVTHSTSLSACLDLFFIAGAARNIDENAIITMFERAKAENPSIAYKILFWARDAREGAGEKRFFQVIMKHVMKYYSAEFDQIAIYTPMYGYWKDVFVIEEPNENNLNWLMHQLEESDNANLLAKWFPRKGKWFSSMHKYLKLTPKEFRKKLVAMTQVVETQMCKKEWDLIKYESVPSVAMNRYRQAFIRNNEARYMQYIADVHSGEKKINASVLFPHQLYQAINKGESDTAVEAQWNNLPDYMADSTERILPVCDVSGSMMGLPMDVSVSLGIYISERNRGIFKDAFITFSSNPEMNYLKGTLSQKMRQLSNAEWGMSTNLQATFDLILKSAVRESLPESEMPTKLLIISDMEFDHAADDRTSLDVI
;
A
#
# COMPACT_ATOMS: atom_id res chain seq x y z
N MET A 1 -12.29 9.22 -31.48
CA MET A 1 -11.09 9.72 -32.18
C MET A 1 -10.71 8.75 -33.29
N SER A 2 -10.05 9.22 -34.36
CA SER A 2 -9.60 8.37 -35.49
C SER A 2 -8.48 7.41 -35.06
N GLN A 3 -8.50 6.17 -35.57
CA GLN A 3 -7.44 5.18 -35.35
C GLN A 3 -6.06 5.69 -35.81
N LEU A 4 -6.02 6.47 -36.90
CA LEU A 4 -4.77 7.04 -37.42
C LEU A 4 -4.14 8.03 -36.43
N VAL A 5 -4.94 8.88 -35.78
CA VAL A 5 -4.45 9.87 -34.80
C VAL A 5 -3.94 9.19 -33.53
N ASN A 6 -4.55 8.05 -33.16
CA ASN A 6 -4.12 7.26 -32.00
C ASN A 6 -2.83 6.48 -32.28
N ALA A 7 -2.70 5.87 -33.47
CA ALA A 7 -1.50 5.14 -33.88
C ALA A 7 -0.26 6.04 -33.94
N THR A 8 -0.41 7.31 -34.34
CA THR A 8 0.70 8.27 -34.36
C THR A 8 1.14 8.79 -32.99
N ARG A 9 0.46 8.41 -31.91
CA ARG A 9 0.79 8.82 -30.52
C ARG A 9 1.48 7.72 -29.71
N GLN A 10 1.66 6.53 -30.28
CA GLN A 10 2.35 5.41 -29.64
C GLN A 10 3.87 5.64 -29.68
N TYR A 11 4.61 5.17 -28.67
CA TYR A 11 6.09 5.18 -28.61
C TYR A 11 6.78 6.57 -28.65
N ASN A 12 6.21 7.57 -28.01
CA ASN A 12 6.69 8.96 -28.05
C ASN A 12 7.33 9.45 -26.73
N SER A 13 7.64 8.55 -25.80
CA SER A 13 8.30 8.87 -24.54
C SER A 13 9.32 7.80 -24.18
N THR A 14 10.16 8.09 -23.19
CA THR A 14 11.17 7.18 -22.67
C THR A 14 11.08 7.08 -21.16
N THR A 15 11.41 5.90 -20.60
CA THR A 15 11.62 5.72 -19.17
C THR A 15 12.87 6.48 -18.70
N ALA A 16 13.13 6.49 -17.39
CA ALA A 16 14.35 7.13 -16.84
C ALA A 16 15.64 6.49 -17.40
N ASN A 17 15.60 5.20 -17.76
CA ASN A 17 16.70 4.45 -18.36
C ASN A 17 16.70 4.46 -19.89
N GLY A 18 15.88 5.32 -20.52
CA GLY A 18 15.89 5.53 -21.97
C GLY A 18 15.07 4.53 -22.78
N ALA A 19 14.43 3.53 -22.16
CA ALA A 19 13.59 2.57 -22.86
C ALA A 19 12.32 3.24 -23.43
N VAL A 20 11.94 2.87 -24.65
CA VAL A 20 10.75 3.41 -25.33
C VAL A 20 9.48 3.01 -24.58
N THR A 21 8.59 3.97 -24.36
CA THR A 21 7.29 3.74 -23.71
C THR A 21 6.18 4.60 -24.30
N HIS A 22 4.92 4.22 -24.03
CA HIS A 22 3.77 5.03 -24.39
C HIS A 22 3.59 6.19 -23.41
N SER A 23 3.44 7.42 -23.91
CA SER A 23 3.14 8.58 -23.04
C SER A 23 1.71 8.60 -22.49
N THR A 24 0.81 7.79 -23.04
CA THR A 24 -0.61 7.76 -22.69
C THR A 24 -1.23 6.42 -23.11
N SER A 25 -2.21 5.97 -22.35
CA SER A 25 -3.10 4.86 -22.71
C SER A 25 -4.22 5.26 -23.67
N LEU A 26 -4.29 6.54 -24.06
CA LEU A 26 -5.39 7.17 -24.81
C LEU A 26 -6.71 7.27 -24.02
N SER A 27 -6.73 6.87 -22.76
CA SER A 27 -7.79 7.16 -21.79
C SER A 27 -7.21 7.99 -20.65
N ALA A 28 -7.73 9.20 -20.49
CA ALA A 28 -7.33 10.09 -19.40
C ALA A 28 -7.69 9.49 -18.03
N CYS A 29 -8.78 8.71 -17.95
CA CYS A 29 -9.13 7.99 -16.72
C CYS A 29 -8.09 6.92 -16.38
N LEU A 30 -7.65 6.12 -17.37
CA LEU A 30 -6.64 5.10 -17.14
C LEU A 30 -5.26 5.72 -16.83
N ASP A 31 -4.90 6.82 -17.50
CA ASP A 31 -3.67 7.57 -17.20
C ASP A 31 -3.69 8.13 -15.78
N LEU A 32 -4.82 8.67 -15.32
CA LEU A 32 -5.00 9.13 -13.94
C LEU A 32 -4.88 7.97 -12.95
N PHE A 33 -5.56 6.84 -13.22
CA PHE A 33 -5.52 5.66 -12.36
C PHE A 33 -4.10 5.14 -12.18
N PHE A 34 -3.34 5.06 -13.28
CA PHE A 34 -1.95 4.59 -13.29
C PHE A 34 -1.06 5.44 -12.37
N ILE A 35 -1.19 6.76 -12.41
CA ILE A 35 -0.34 7.64 -11.58
C ILE A 35 -0.86 7.87 -10.15
N ALA A 36 -2.15 7.65 -9.90
CA ALA A 36 -2.78 8.14 -8.67
C ALA A 36 -2.16 7.53 -7.40
N GLY A 37 -1.69 6.27 -7.47
CA GLY A 37 -0.98 5.61 -6.38
C GLY A 37 0.49 6.00 -6.23
N ALA A 38 1.09 6.66 -7.23
CA ALA A 38 2.51 7.05 -7.26
C ALA A 38 2.71 8.59 -7.27
N ALA A 39 1.65 9.37 -7.04
CA ALA A 39 1.66 10.81 -7.23
C ALA A 39 2.35 11.64 -6.13
N ARG A 40 3.11 11.01 -5.23
CA ARG A 40 3.66 11.65 -4.02
C ARG A 40 4.53 12.87 -4.34
N ASN A 41 5.34 12.78 -5.37
CA ASN A 41 6.30 13.81 -5.79
C ASN A 41 5.86 14.59 -7.03
N ILE A 42 4.65 14.33 -7.55
CA ILE A 42 4.13 15.01 -8.75
C ILE A 42 3.70 16.44 -8.36
N ASP A 43 3.97 17.42 -9.23
CA ASP A 43 3.53 18.79 -9.04
C ASP A 43 1.99 18.90 -8.87
N GLU A 44 1.52 19.82 -8.03
CA GLU A 44 0.08 19.96 -7.76
C GLU A 44 -0.71 20.34 -9.01
N ASN A 45 -0.18 21.20 -9.89
CA ASN A 45 -0.89 21.58 -11.12
C ASN A 45 -0.94 20.41 -12.11
N ALA A 46 0.08 19.56 -12.13
CA ALA A 46 0.08 18.35 -12.94
C ALA A 46 -1.00 17.37 -12.46
N ILE A 47 -1.11 17.14 -11.13
CA ILE A 47 -2.18 16.33 -10.53
C ILE A 47 -3.55 16.87 -10.92
N ILE A 48 -3.78 18.18 -10.77
CA ILE A 48 -5.05 18.84 -11.10
C ILE A 48 -5.35 18.69 -12.60
N THR A 49 -4.37 18.93 -13.47
CA THR A 49 -4.53 18.82 -14.93
C THR A 49 -4.95 17.41 -15.34
N MET A 50 -4.35 16.38 -14.75
CA MET A 50 -4.70 14.99 -15.04
C MET A 50 -6.09 14.64 -14.54
N PHE A 51 -6.47 15.13 -13.35
CA PHE A 51 -7.82 14.97 -12.82
C PHE A 51 -8.87 15.65 -13.72
N GLU A 52 -8.63 16.88 -14.18
CA GLU A 52 -9.53 17.61 -15.08
C GLU A 52 -9.72 16.87 -16.42
N ARG A 53 -8.64 16.32 -16.98
CA ARG A 53 -8.73 15.51 -18.20
C ARG A 53 -9.57 14.25 -17.99
N ALA A 54 -9.34 13.53 -16.89
CA ALA A 54 -10.11 12.35 -16.55
C ALA A 54 -11.59 12.68 -16.27
N LYS A 55 -11.86 13.80 -15.57
CA LYS A 55 -13.22 14.28 -15.29
C LYS A 55 -13.93 14.68 -16.58
N ALA A 56 -13.26 15.34 -17.50
CA ALA A 56 -13.81 15.69 -18.81
C ALA A 56 -14.15 14.45 -19.65
N GLU A 57 -13.38 13.37 -19.52
CA GLU A 57 -13.65 12.07 -20.17
C GLU A 57 -14.82 11.34 -19.49
N ASN A 58 -14.76 11.16 -18.17
CA ASN A 58 -15.82 10.51 -17.39
C ASN A 58 -15.77 10.96 -15.91
N PRO A 59 -16.69 11.84 -15.47
CA PRO A 59 -16.70 12.35 -14.10
C PRO A 59 -16.86 11.25 -13.04
N SER A 60 -17.71 10.26 -13.30
CA SER A 60 -17.98 9.18 -12.34
C SER A 60 -16.74 8.34 -12.10
N ILE A 61 -16.01 7.99 -13.16
CA ILE A 61 -14.77 7.21 -13.06
C ILE A 61 -13.67 8.05 -12.39
N ALA A 62 -13.52 9.32 -12.75
CA ALA A 62 -12.52 10.20 -12.14
C ALA A 62 -12.68 10.30 -10.60
N TYR A 63 -13.91 10.46 -10.11
CA TYR A 63 -14.17 10.46 -8.66
C TYR A 63 -13.96 9.09 -8.01
N LYS A 64 -14.30 7.99 -8.70
CA LYS A 64 -13.99 6.64 -8.19
C LYS A 64 -12.49 6.43 -8.07
N ILE A 65 -11.70 6.87 -9.05
CA ILE A 65 -10.23 6.84 -8.99
C ILE A 65 -9.73 7.69 -7.82
N LEU A 66 -10.29 8.88 -7.60
CA LEU A 66 -9.93 9.73 -6.47
C LEU A 66 -10.12 9.03 -5.11
N PHE A 67 -11.27 8.38 -4.90
CA PHE A 67 -11.55 7.67 -3.64
C PHE A 67 -10.77 6.36 -3.52
N TRP A 68 -10.59 5.60 -4.61
CA TRP A 68 -9.70 4.44 -4.63
C TRP A 68 -8.26 4.85 -4.29
N ALA A 69 -7.76 5.94 -4.88
CA ALA A 69 -6.42 6.42 -4.62
C ALA A 69 -6.27 6.79 -3.14
N ARG A 70 -7.30 7.37 -2.53
CA ARG A 70 -7.28 7.67 -1.10
C ARG A 70 -7.43 6.43 -0.23
N ASP A 71 -8.19 5.42 -0.64
CA ASP A 71 -8.58 4.31 0.24
C ASP A 71 -7.35 3.67 0.90
N ALA A 72 -7.25 3.81 2.23
CA ALA A 72 -6.10 3.31 2.99
C ALA A 72 -6.21 1.83 3.39
N ARG A 73 -7.34 1.18 3.10
CA ARG A 73 -7.61 -0.22 3.42
C ARG A 73 -7.62 -1.07 2.16
N GLU A 74 -8.32 -0.61 1.12
CA GLU A 74 -8.57 -1.39 -0.11
C GLU A 74 -7.96 -0.75 -1.37
N GLY A 75 -7.44 0.46 -1.26
CA GLY A 75 -6.87 1.20 -2.39
C GLY A 75 -5.40 1.58 -2.22
N ALA A 76 -4.98 2.64 -2.90
CA ALA A 76 -3.57 3.03 -2.95
C ALA A 76 -3.08 3.80 -1.71
N GLY A 77 -3.99 4.31 -0.88
CA GLY A 77 -3.66 5.08 0.32
C GLY A 77 -2.96 6.43 0.07
N GLU A 78 -2.96 6.96 -1.14
CA GLU A 78 -2.29 8.21 -1.53
C GLU A 78 -3.05 9.46 -1.06
N LYS A 79 -2.64 9.92 0.13
CA LYS A 79 -3.23 11.05 0.83
C LYS A 79 -3.01 12.39 0.12
N ARG A 80 -1.81 12.66 -0.40
CA ARG A 80 -1.49 14.00 -0.95
C ARG A 80 -2.29 14.25 -2.22
N PHE A 81 -2.30 13.26 -3.11
CA PHE A 81 -3.09 13.27 -4.35
C PHE A 81 -4.56 13.62 -4.07
N PHE A 82 -5.17 12.89 -3.13
CA PHE A 82 -6.55 13.14 -2.71
C PHE A 82 -6.78 14.57 -2.19
N GLN A 83 -5.91 15.05 -1.29
CA GLN A 83 -6.06 16.37 -0.67
C GLN A 83 -5.94 17.51 -1.69
N VAL A 84 -5.03 17.38 -2.67
CA VAL A 84 -4.85 18.36 -3.75
C VAL A 84 -6.11 18.47 -4.59
N ILE A 85 -6.65 17.32 -5.05
CA ILE A 85 -7.84 17.28 -5.89
C ILE A 85 -9.07 17.75 -5.12
N MET A 86 -9.28 17.31 -3.87
CA MET A 86 -10.45 17.73 -3.08
C MET A 86 -10.47 19.23 -2.81
N LYS A 87 -9.31 19.87 -2.60
CA LYS A 87 -9.22 21.34 -2.48
C LYS A 87 -9.57 22.05 -3.78
N HIS A 88 -9.13 21.50 -4.91
CA HIS A 88 -9.50 22.01 -6.24
C HIS A 88 -11.00 21.87 -6.49
N VAL A 89 -11.59 20.70 -6.17
CA VAL A 89 -13.03 20.44 -6.28
C VAL A 89 -13.84 21.36 -5.37
N MET A 90 -13.41 21.58 -4.13
CA MET A 90 -14.06 22.55 -3.23
C MET A 90 -14.09 23.96 -3.84
N LYS A 91 -13.00 24.38 -4.49
CA LYS A 91 -12.84 25.73 -5.02
C LYS A 91 -13.64 25.97 -6.31
N TYR A 92 -13.72 24.98 -7.20
CA TYR A 92 -14.30 25.16 -8.54
C TYR A 92 -15.60 24.38 -8.79
N TYR A 93 -15.90 23.36 -7.98
CA TYR A 93 -17.06 22.47 -8.12
C TYR A 93 -17.75 22.24 -6.76
N SER A 94 -18.09 23.32 -6.04
CA SER A 94 -18.63 23.24 -4.67
C SER A 94 -19.85 22.32 -4.51
N ALA A 95 -20.78 22.33 -5.46
CA ALA A 95 -21.95 21.45 -5.42
C ALA A 95 -21.60 19.95 -5.55
N GLU A 96 -20.52 19.62 -6.27
CA GLU A 96 -20.00 18.26 -6.36
C GLU A 96 -19.25 17.91 -5.07
N PHE A 97 -18.46 18.86 -4.53
CA PHE A 97 -17.75 18.73 -3.27
C PHE A 97 -18.69 18.36 -2.11
N ASP A 98 -19.80 19.08 -1.95
CA ASP A 98 -20.78 18.85 -0.88
C ASP A 98 -21.36 17.43 -0.89
N GLN A 99 -21.48 16.82 -2.07
CA GLN A 99 -21.99 15.46 -2.22
C GLN A 99 -20.96 14.40 -1.83
N ILE A 100 -19.68 14.67 -2.06
CA ILE A 100 -18.61 13.66 -1.92
C ILE A 100 -17.79 13.80 -0.64
N ALA A 101 -17.70 15.00 -0.05
CA ALA A 101 -16.85 15.27 1.11
C ALA A 101 -17.20 14.39 2.32
N ILE A 102 -18.48 14.03 2.47
CA ILE A 102 -18.98 13.15 3.53
C ILE A 102 -18.36 11.74 3.50
N TYR A 103 -17.88 11.27 2.34
CA TYR A 103 -17.22 9.97 2.21
C TYR A 103 -15.74 10.00 2.58
N THR A 104 -15.16 11.17 2.85
CA THR A 104 -13.75 11.32 3.22
C THR A 104 -13.33 10.43 4.40
N PRO A 105 -14.11 10.31 5.50
CA PRO A 105 -13.75 9.43 6.61
C PRO A 105 -13.95 7.94 6.30
N MET A 106 -14.80 7.59 5.33
CA MET A 106 -15.08 6.21 4.93
C MET A 106 -13.86 5.60 4.23
N TYR A 107 -13.39 6.25 3.16
CA TYR A 107 -12.22 5.80 2.39
C TYR A 107 -10.90 6.32 2.99
N GLY A 108 -10.93 7.44 3.70
CA GLY A 108 -9.74 8.09 4.24
C GLY A 108 -9.68 8.11 5.76
N TYR A 109 -9.38 9.30 6.29
CA TYR A 109 -9.29 9.56 7.73
C TYR A 109 -9.97 10.90 8.03
N TRP A 110 -10.53 11.05 9.22
CA TRP A 110 -11.07 12.32 9.71
C TRP A 110 -10.09 13.49 9.62
N LYS A 111 -8.78 13.23 9.71
CA LYS A 111 -7.75 14.27 9.56
C LYS A 111 -7.76 14.94 8.18
N ASP A 112 -8.25 14.26 7.14
CA ASP A 112 -8.27 14.82 5.78
C ASP A 112 -9.35 15.89 5.65
N VAL A 113 -10.50 15.72 6.30
CA VAL A 113 -11.57 16.74 6.39
C VAL A 113 -10.99 18.07 6.87
N PHE A 114 -10.19 18.05 7.94
CA PHE A 114 -9.59 19.26 8.52
C PHE A 114 -8.51 19.90 7.65
N VAL A 115 -8.05 19.22 6.58
CA VAL A 115 -7.05 19.72 5.63
C VAL A 115 -7.71 20.26 4.36
N ILE A 116 -8.78 19.63 3.90
CA ILE A 116 -9.44 19.96 2.63
C ILE A 116 -10.51 21.05 2.78
N GLU A 117 -11.07 21.23 3.99
CA GLU A 117 -12.11 22.21 4.29
C GLU A 117 -11.67 23.30 5.28
N GLU A 118 -12.47 24.37 5.33
CA GLU A 118 -12.46 25.39 6.39
C GLU A 118 -13.76 25.31 7.21
N PRO A 119 -13.73 25.63 8.52
CA PRO A 119 -14.90 25.52 9.38
C PRO A 119 -16.02 26.48 8.95
N ASN A 120 -17.22 25.95 8.77
CA ASN A 120 -18.46 26.66 8.50
C ASN A 120 -19.61 26.03 9.31
N GLU A 121 -20.79 26.65 9.30
CA GLU A 121 -21.91 26.17 10.12
C GLU A 121 -22.35 24.73 9.77
N ASN A 122 -22.39 24.39 8.48
CA ASN A 122 -22.83 23.07 8.01
C ASN A 122 -21.86 21.97 8.45
N ASN A 123 -20.55 22.15 8.25
CA ASN A 123 -19.58 21.13 8.62
C ASN A 123 -19.36 21.04 10.13
N LEU A 124 -19.53 22.13 10.88
CA LEU A 124 -19.53 22.09 12.35
C LEU A 124 -20.74 21.31 12.89
N ASN A 125 -21.93 21.52 12.31
CA ASN A 125 -23.12 20.75 12.65
C ASN A 125 -22.93 19.26 12.35
N TRP A 126 -22.43 18.92 11.15
CA TRP A 126 -22.14 17.54 10.79
C TRP A 126 -21.12 16.90 11.75
N LEU A 127 -20.01 17.58 12.05
CA LEU A 127 -19.00 17.08 12.99
C LEU A 127 -19.54 16.93 14.42
N MET A 128 -20.49 17.77 14.84
CA MET A 128 -21.15 17.62 16.14
C MET A 128 -21.95 16.33 16.18
N HIS A 129 -22.84 16.09 15.21
CA HIS A 129 -23.60 14.85 15.15
C HIS A 129 -22.68 13.62 15.07
N GLN A 130 -21.59 13.71 14.31
CA GLN A 130 -20.60 12.63 14.22
C GLN A 130 -19.84 12.39 15.53
N LEU A 131 -19.67 13.40 16.40
CA LEU A 131 -19.09 13.22 17.72
C LEU A 131 -20.08 12.65 18.74
N GLU A 132 -21.39 12.82 18.54
CA GLU A 132 -22.40 12.47 19.54
C GLU A 132 -23.13 11.17 19.23
N GLU A 133 -23.37 10.90 17.95
CA GLU A 133 -24.26 9.81 17.50
C GLU A 133 -23.51 8.71 16.73
N SER A 134 -22.28 8.96 16.26
CA SER A 134 -21.55 7.95 15.48
C SER A 134 -20.95 6.87 16.37
N ASP A 135 -21.11 5.60 15.97
CA ASP A 135 -20.41 4.45 16.59
C ASP A 135 -18.87 4.63 16.53
N ASN A 136 -18.38 5.41 15.58
CA ASN A 136 -16.96 5.69 15.36
C ASN A 136 -16.53 7.09 15.86
N ALA A 137 -17.30 7.70 16.78
CA ALA A 137 -17.01 9.01 17.34
C ALA A 137 -15.62 9.09 18.00
N ASN A 138 -15.11 7.97 18.52
CA ASN A 138 -13.75 7.86 19.06
C ASN A 138 -12.65 8.18 18.02
N LEU A 139 -12.83 7.76 16.76
CA LEU A 139 -11.89 8.01 15.67
C LEU A 139 -11.90 9.48 15.26
N LEU A 140 -13.08 10.10 15.21
CA LEU A 140 -13.18 11.54 14.99
C LEU A 140 -12.52 12.30 16.15
N ALA A 141 -12.85 11.96 17.38
CA ALA A 141 -12.24 12.57 18.57
C ALA A 141 -10.72 12.44 18.58
N LYS A 142 -10.17 11.29 18.16
CA LYS A 142 -8.73 11.07 18.02
C LYS A 142 -8.07 12.07 17.06
N TRP A 143 -8.68 12.32 15.90
CA TRP A 143 -8.10 13.16 14.85
C TRP A 143 -8.50 14.64 14.94
N PHE A 144 -9.49 14.99 15.76
CA PHE A 144 -9.97 16.36 15.89
C PHE A 144 -8.84 17.32 16.34
N PRO A 145 -8.61 18.47 15.69
CA PRO A 145 -7.55 19.39 16.07
C PRO A 145 -7.70 19.86 17.53
N ARG A 146 -6.61 19.92 18.29
CA ARG A 146 -6.61 20.42 19.69
C ARG A 146 -6.34 21.93 19.81
N LYS A 147 -6.04 22.57 18.68
CA LYS A 147 -5.76 24.00 18.49
C LYS A 147 -6.05 24.39 17.04
N GLY A 148 -6.07 25.69 16.75
CA GLY A 148 -6.29 26.22 15.40
C GLY A 148 -7.76 26.50 15.08
N LYS A 149 -8.04 26.85 13.81
CA LYS A 149 -9.35 27.34 13.36
C LYS A 149 -10.48 26.36 13.70
N TRP A 150 -10.36 25.09 13.29
CA TRP A 150 -11.33 24.04 13.59
C TRP A 150 -11.66 23.90 15.08
N PHE A 151 -10.63 23.86 15.93
CA PHE A 151 -10.83 23.77 17.37
C PHE A 151 -11.57 25.00 17.92
N SER A 152 -11.12 26.19 17.54
CA SER A 152 -11.70 27.48 17.95
C SER A 152 -13.16 27.63 17.51
N SER A 153 -13.46 27.26 16.27
CA SER A 153 -14.83 27.33 15.74
C SER A 153 -15.74 26.31 16.43
N MET A 154 -15.28 25.08 16.63
CA MET A 154 -16.09 24.02 17.23
C MET A 154 -16.44 24.26 18.69
N HIS A 155 -15.47 24.66 19.53
CA HIS A 155 -15.80 24.88 20.94
C HIS A 155 -16.76 26.07 21.11
N LYS A 156 -16.65 27.10 20.26
CA LYS A 156 -17.60 28.23 20.23
C LYS A 156 -18.98 27.79 19.76
N TYR A 157 -19.04 26.99 18.71
CA TYR A 157 -20.29 26.42 18.18
C TYR A 157 -21.03 25.61 19.25
N LEU A 158 -20.31 24.75 19.98
CA LEU A 158 -20.83 23.95 21.09
C LEU A 158 -21.07 24.76 22.39
N LYS A 159 -20.75 26.06 22.41
CA LYS A 159 -20.81 26.92 23.60
C LYS A 159 -20.03 26.36 24.80
N LEU A 160 -18.90 25.71 24.53
CA LEU A 160 -17.98 25.16 25.53
C LEU A 160 -16.74 26.04 25.68
N THR A 161 -16.15 26.03 26.87
CA THR A 161 -14.80 26.57 27.06
C THR A 161 -13.77 25.70 26.33
N PRO A 162 -12.61 26.25 25.90
CA PRO A 162 -11.52 25.47 25.34
C PRO A 162 -11.07 24.30 26.23
N LYS A 163 -11.16 24.47 27.56
CA LYS A 163 -10.77 23.44 28.53
C LYS A 163 -11.75 22.27 28.52
N GLU A 164 -13.05 22.56 28.54
CA GLU A 164 -14.11 21.55 28.51
C GLU A 164 -14.08 20.76 27.21
N PHE A 165 -13.92 21.43 26.07
CA PHE A 165 -13.89 20.75 24.78
C PHE A 165 -12.67 19.82 24.65
N ARG A 166 -11.48 20.23 25.11
CA ARG A 166 -10.32 19.33 25.16
C ARG A 166 -10.57 18.11 26.04
N LYS A 167 -11.19 18.30 27.21
CA LYS A 167 -11.56 17.19 28.09
C LYS A 167 -12.54 16.23 27.42
N LYS A 168 -13.57 16.74 26.74
CA LYS A 168 -14.54 15.93 25.96
C LYS A 168 -13.81 15.06 24.93
N LEU A 169 -12.96 15.67 24.09
CA LEU A 169 -12.22 14.96 23.06
C LEU A 169 -11.26 13.91 23.63
N VAL A 170 -10.54 14.22 24.73
CA VAL A 170 -9.62 13.28 25.38
C VAL A 170 -10.38 12.12 26.00
N ALA A 171 -11.51 12.37 26.66
CA ALA A 171 -12.34 11.30 27.26
C ALA A 171 -12.88 10.31 26.21
N MET A 172 -13.16 10.79 25.00
CA MET A 172 -13.62 9.97 23.88
C MET A 172 -12.47 9.24 23.14
N THR A 173 -11.22 9.70 23.29
CA THR A 173 -10.09 9.11 22.59
C THR A 173 -9.64 7.84 23.30
N GLN A 174 -9.90 6.68 22.68
CA GLN A 174 -9.43 5.39 23.16
C GLN A 174 -8.27 4.89 22.30
N VAL A 175 -7.04 5.12 22.77
CA VAL A 175 -5.82 4.66 22.09
C VAL A 175 -4.84 4.05 23.10
N VAL A 176 -3.96 3.16 22.65
CA VAL A 176 -3.01 2.45 23.52
C VAL A 176 -2.07 3.42 24.24
N GLU A 177 -1.71 4.52 23.59
CA GLU A 177 -0.85 5.57 24.11
C GLU A 177 -1.43 6.21 25.39
N THR A 178 -2.77 6.27 25.52
CA THR A 178 -3.41 6.80 26.73
C THR A 178 -3.11 5.93 27.95
N GLN A 179 -3.17 4.61 27.80
CA GLN A 179 -2.86 3.66 28.87
C GLN A 179 -1.35 3.63 29.16
N MET A 180 -0.52 3.67 28.11
CA MET A 180 0.94 3.76 28.23
C MET A 180 1.37 5.00 29.04
N CYS A 181 0.79 6.17 28.76
CA CYS A 181 1.07 7.42 29.48
C CYS A 181 0.66 7.36 30.95
N LYS A 182 -0.39 6.61 31.29
CA LYS A 182 -0.84 6.37 32.67
C LYS A 182 -0.04 5.29 33.38
N LYS A 183 0.89 4.62 32.69
CA LYS A 183 1.62 3.44 33.16
C LYS A 183 0.71 2.25 33.52
N GLU A 184 -0.49 2.21 32.92
CA GLU A 184 -1.47 1.13 33.10
C GLU A 184 -1.17 -0.04 32.14
N TRP A 185 0.08 -0.52 32.13
CA TRP A 185 0.54 -1.54 31.18
C TRP A 185 -0.24 -2.86 31.30
N ASP A 186 -0.73 -3.16 32.51
CA ASP A 186 -1.51 -4.36 32.78
C ASP A 186 -2.97 -4.28 32.29
N LEU A 187 -3.45 -3.09 31.91
CA LEU A 187 -4.79 -2.94 31.35
C LEU A 187 -4.80 -3.00 29.82
N ILE A 188 -3.61 -3.05 29.20
CA ILE A 188 -3.48 -3.10 27.74
C ILE A 188 -3.97 -4.46 27.25
N LYS A 189 -5.03 -4.42 26.43
CA LYS A 189 -5.55 -5.56 25.67
C LYS A 189 -4.84 -5.62 24.32
N TYR A 190 -3.76 -6.40 24.23
CA TYR A 190 -2.91 -6.48 23.04
C TYR A 190 -3.68 -6.87 21.77
N GLU A 191 -4.75 -7.67 21.89
CA GLU A 191 -5.63 -8.09 20.79
C GLU A 191 -6.30 -6.88 20.09
N SER A 192 -6.56 -5.82 20.85
CA SER A 192 -7.20 -4.59 20.36
C SER A 192 -6.21 -3.56 19.80
N VAL A 193 -4.90 -3.79 19.96
CA VAL A 193 -3.86 -2.86 19.51
C VAL A 193 -3.61 -3.08 18.01
N PRO A 194 -3.76 -2.05 17.17
CA PRO A 194 -3.46 -2.18 15.73
C PRO A 194 -2.00 -2.55 15.48
N SER A 195 -1.72 -3.36 14.44
CA SER A 195 -0.36 -3.84 14.10
C SER A 195 0.69 -2.73 14.01
N VAL A 196 0.33 -1.60 13.38
CA VAL A 196 1.24 -0.45 13.23
C VAL A 196 1.63 0.14 14.59
N ALA A 197 0.69 0.22 15.53
CA ALA A 197 0.97 0.66 16.90
C ALA A 197 1.76 -0.41 17.67
N MET A 198 1.44 -1.69 17.45
CA MET A 198 2.17 -2.81 18.03
C MET A 198 3.67 -2.75 17.68
N ASN A 199 3.98 -2.53 16.40
CA ASN A 199 5.36 -2.41 15.92
C ASN A 199 6.05 -1.16 16.45
N ARG A 200 5.36 -0.02 16.41
CA ARG A 200 5.93 1.25 16.90
C ARG A 200 6.28 1.21 18.39
N TYR A 201 5.43 0.61 19.22
CA TYR A 201 5.56 0.65 20.67
C TYR A 201 6.13 -0.64 21.28
N ARG A 202 6.54 -1.59 20.44
CA ARG A 202 7.14 -2.87 20.83
C ARG A 202 8.18 -2.75 21.93
N GLN A 203 9.19 -1.89 21.74
CA GLN A 203 10.26 -1.71 22.73
C GLN A 203 9.75 -1.17 24.07
N ALA A 204 8.66 -0.39 24.04
CA ALA A 204 8.01 0.08 25.25
C ALA A 204 7.23 -1.05 25.94
N PHE A 205 6.57 -1.94 25.18
CA PHE A 205 5.92 -3.13 25.73
C PHE A 205 6.92 -4.10 26.36
N ILE A 206 8.03 -4.39 25.67
CA ILE A 206 9.10 -5.25 26.21
C ILE A 206 9.65 -4.65 27.50
N ARG A 207 9.99 -3.36 27.51
CA ARG A 207 10.59 -2.70 28.68
C ARG A 207 9.68 -2.67 29.91
N ASN A 208 8.37 -2.56 29.72
CA ASN A 208 7.44 -2.30 30.84
C ASN A 208 6.50 -3.48 31.15
N ASN A 209 6.33 -4.45 30.24
CA ASN A 209 5.47 -5.61 30.43
C ASN A 209 5.95 -6.83 29.61
N GLU A 210 7.23 -7.18 29.76
CA GLU A 210 7.90 -8.22 28.98
C GLU A 210 7.16 -9.55 29.00
N ALA A 211 6.85 -10.07 30.19
CA ALA A 211 6.27 -11.41 30.35
C ALA A 211 4.93 -11.56 29.63
N ARG A 212 3.99 -10.61 29.80
CA ARG A 212 2.69 -10.67 29.10
C ARG A 212 2.82 -10.41 27.60
N TYR A 213 3.73 -9.53 27.21
CA TYR A 213 3.96 -9.26 25.80
C TYR A 213 4.51 -10.50 25.09
N MET A 214 5.51 -11.16 25.68
CA MET A 214 6.08 -12.39 25.14
C MET A 214 5.07 -13.54 25.12
N GLN A 215 4.23 -13.66 26.16
CA GLN A 215 3.12 -14.61 26.16
C GLN A 215 2.13 -14.32 25.03
N TYR A 216 1.72 -13.07 24.84
CA TYR A 216 0.84 -12.70 23.74
C TYR A 216 1.45 -13.04 22.37
N ILE A 217 2.74 -12.79 22.18
CA ILE A 217 3.44 -13.17 20.94
C ILE A 217 3.46 -14.70 20.76
N ALA A 218 3.63 -15.48 21.83
CA ALA A 218 3.54 -16.93 21.78
C ALA A 218 2.12 -17.43 21.45
N ASP A 219 1.08 -16.83 22.05
CA ASP A 219 -0.34 -17.11 21.76
C ASP A 219 -0.66 -16.78 20.28
N VAL A 220 -0.08 -15.71 19.74
CA VAL A 220 -0.23 -15.35 18.32
C VAL A 220 0.51 -16.35 17.43
N HIS A 221 1.73 -16.75 17.80
CA HIS A 221 2.53 -17.70 17.03
C HIS A 221 1.88 -19.10 16.97
N SER A 222 1.25 -19.53 18.06
CA SER A 222 0.47 -20.77 18.13
C SER A 222 -0.88 -20.71 17.41
N GLY A 223 -1.31 -19.51 16.97
CA GLY A 223 -2.58 -19.30 16.28
C GLY A 223 -3.79 -19.17 17.21
N GLU A 224 -3.59 -19.16 18.53
CA GLU A 224 -4.66 -18.94 19.52
C GLU A 224 -5.20 -17.51 19.46
N LYS A 225 -4.36 -16.54 19.05
CA LYS A 225 -4.73 -15.13 18.92
C LYS A 225 -4.37 -14.57 17.55
N LYS A 226 -5.21 -13.68 17.03
CA LYS A 226 -4.99 -12.99 15.75
C LYS A 226 -4.46 -11.57 15.97
N ILE A 227 -3.46 -11.17 15.19
CA ILE A 227 -3.03 -9.76 15.10
C ILE A 227 -3.88 -9.05 14.06
N ASN A 228 -4.33 -7.83 14.38
CA ASN A 228 -4.96 -6.92 13.42
C ASN A 228 -3.92 -6.38 12.42
N ALA A 229 -3.55 -7.20 11.44
CA ALA A 229 -2.51 -6.94 10.44
C ALA A 229 -3.04 -6.35 9.12
N SER A 230 -4.32 -5.98 9.04
CA SER A 230 -4.99 -5.56 7.79
C SER A 230 -4.39 -4.34 7.10
N VAL A 231 -3.48 -3.60 7.76
CA VAL A 231 -2.81 -2.40 7.21
C VAL A 231 -1.29 -2.61 7.11
N LEU A 232 -0.77 -3.80 7.43
CA LEU A 232 0.65 -4.10 7.40
C LEU A 232 1.04 -4.68 6.05
N PHE A 233 2.01 -4.05 5.37
CA PHE A 233 2.49 -4.55 4.08
C PHE A 233 3.68 -5.49 4.25
N PRO A 234 3.85 -6.51 3.37
CA PRO A 234 4.99 -7.44 3.44
C PRO A 234 6.36 -6.76 3.51
N HIS A 235 6.57 -5.68 2.75
CA HIS A 235 7.84 -4.94 2.73
C HIS A 235 8.18 -4.30 4.08
N GLN A 236 7.19 -3.96 4.89
CA GLN A 236 7.41 -3.38 6.23
C GLN A 236 7.97 -4.43 7.20
N LEU A 237 7.61 -5.71 7.00
CA LEU A 237 8.15 -6.83 7.78
C LEU A 237 9.59 -7.15 7.36
N TYR A 238 9.90 -7.07 6.07
CA TYR A 238 11.28 -7.16 5.58
C TYR A 238 12.16 -6.03 6.16
N GLN A 239 11.67 -4.79 6.14
CA GLN A 239 12.35 -3.66 6.78
C GLN A 239 12.53 -3.84 8.29
N ALA A 240 11.58 -4.48 8.98
CA ALA A 240 11.69 -4.78 10.41
C ALA A 240 12.85 -5.76 10.69
N ILE A 241 12.94 -6.85 9.93
CA ILE A 241 14.06 -7.81 10.03
C ILE A 241 15.40 -7.11 9.75
N ASN A 242 15.49 -6.29 8.71
CA ASN A 242 16.72 -5.56 8.38
C ASN A 242 17.15 -4.55 9.46
N LYS A 243 16.21 -4.06 10.29
CA LYS A 243 16.49 -3.20 11.45
C LYS A 243 16.90 -3.98 12.71
N GLY A 244 17.02 -5.30 12.63
CA GLY A 244 17.38 -6.17 13.76
C GLY A 244 16.22 -6.43 14.73
N GLU A 245 14.97 -6.31 14.27
CA GLU A 245 13.82 -6.74 15.06
C GLU A 245 13.80 -8.27 15.26
N SER A 246 13.20 -8.77 16.36
CA SER A 246 13.21 -10.22 16.60
C SER A 246 12.43 -10.97 15.53
N ASP A 247 13.13 -11.89 14.87
CA ASP A 247 12.64 -12.79 13.82
C ASP A 247 11.31 -13.45 14.19
N THR A 248 11.17 -13.96 15.43
CA THR A 248 9.98 -14.71 15.88
C THR A 248 8.72 -13.86 15.88
N ALA A 249 8.81 -12.59 16.30
CA ALA A 249 7.66 -11.69 16.30
C ALA A 249 7.29 -11.24 14.89
N VAL A 250 8.29 -11.04 14.02
CA VAL A 250 8.05 -10.67 12.62
C VAL A 250 7.42 -11.83 11.85
N GLU A 251 7.89 -13.05 12.08
CA GLU A 251 7.32 -14.27 11.50
C GLU A 251 5.89 -14.51 11.97
N ALA A 252 5.58 -14.25 13.25
CA ALA A 252 4.22 -14.31 13.76
C ALA A 252 3.29 -13.29 13.05
N GLN A 253 3.79 -12.09 12.74
CA GLN A 253 3.04 -11.09 11.98
C GLN A 253 2.86 -11.48 10.52
N TRP A 254 3.90 -12.06 9.91
CA TRP A 254 3.88 -12.55 8.54
C TRP A 254 2.83 -13.65 8.33
N ASN A 255 2.77 -14.60 9.25
CA ASN A 255 1.79 -15.69 9.23
C ASN A 255 0.35 -15.19 9.42
N ASN A 256 0.17 -14.03 10.05
CA ASN A 256 -1.13 -13.38 10.24
C ASN A 256 -1.48 -12.38 9.12
N LEU A 257 -0.64 -12.20 8.10
CA LEU A 257 -1.02 -11.41 6.94
C LEU A 257 -2.23 -12.08 6.25
N PRO A 258 -3.20 -11.29 5.74
CA PRO A 258 -4.29 -11.83 4.94
C PRO A 258 -3.73 -12.71 3.81
N ASP A 259 -4.38 -13.83 3.53
CA ASP A 259 -4.02 -14.67 2.39
C ASP A 259 -4.87 -14.27 1.18
N TYR A 260 -4.29 -13.46 0.29
CA TYR A 260 -4.94 -13.02 -0.94
C TYR A 260 -4.91 -14.10 -2.05
N MET A 261 -4.23 -15.23 -1.81
CA MET A 261 -4.14 -16.35 -2.75
C MET A 261 -4.97 -17.57 -2.31
N ALA A 262 -5.67 -17.51 -1.18
CA ALA A 262 -6.39 -18.65 -0.60
C ALA A 262 -7.40 -19.30 -1.57
N ASP A 263 -8.09 -18.50 -2.38
CA ASP A 263 -9.10 -18.98 -3.33
C ASP A 263 -8.54 -19.15 -4.76
N SER A 264 -7.24 -18.88 -4.96
CA SER A 264 -6.60 -18.97 -6.26
C SER A 264 -6.23 -20.41 -6.60
N THR A 265 -6.57 -20.84 -7.81
CA THR A 265 -6.08 -22.10 -8.42
C THR A 265 -4.85 -21.87 -9.30
N GLU A 266 -4.35 -20.64 -9.35
CA GLU A 266 -3.26 -20.23 -10.22
C GLU A 266 -1.91 -20.64 -9.64
N ARG A 267 -1.02 -21.14 -10.51
CA ARG A 267 0.38 -21.43 -10.21
C ARG A 267 1.21 -20.21 -10.62
N ILE A 268 1.42 -19.30 -9.68
CA ILE A 268 2.11 -18.03 -9.93
C ILE A 268 3.60 -18.18 -9.64
N LEU A 269 4.44 -18.14 -10.67
CA LEU A 269 5.89 -18.08 -10.48
C LEU A 269 6.34 -16.61 -10.34
N PRO A 270 6.83 -16.18 -9.17
CA PRO A 270 7.37 -14.84 -9.00
C PRO A 270 8.73 -14.73 -9.69
N VAL A 271 8.86 -13.69 -10.50
CA VAL A 271 10.07 -13.28 -11.20
C VAL A 271 10.57 -12.00 -10.52
N CYS A 272 11.57 -12.14 -9.64
CA CYS A 272 11.98 -11.09 -8.72
C CYS A 272 13.20 -10.33 -9.24
N ASP A 273 13.08 -9.00 -9.33
CA ASP A 273 14.22 -8.12 -9.56
C ASP A 273 14.94 -7.84 -8.23
N VAL A 274 16.22 -8.16 -8.19
CA VAL A 274 17.12 -7.86 -7.06
C VAL A 274 18.37 -7.10 -7.53
N SER A 275 18.25 -6.40 -8.65
CA SER A 275 19.31 -5.60 -9.23
C SER A 275 19.66 -4.37 -8.39
N GLY A 276 20.76 -3.69 -8.76
CA GLY A 276 21.21 -2.49 -8.07
C GLY A 276 20.22 -1.32 -8.12
N SER A 277 19.43 -1.17 -9.19
CA SER A 277 18.43 -0.10 -9.34
C SER A 277 17.28 -0.24 -8.33
N MET A 278 16.98 -1.47 -7.94
CA MET A 278 15.97 -1.77 -6.94
C MET A 278 16.32 -1.29 -5.53
N MET A 279 17.57 -0.85 -5.27
CA MET A 279 18.03 -0.50 -3.93
C MET A 279 17.06 0.44 -3.18
N GLY A 280 16.68 0.05 -1.96
CA GLY A 280 15.73 0.77 -1.12
C GLY A 280 14.33 0.14 -1.15
N LEU A 281 13.29 0.97 -1.23
CA LEU A 281 11.91 0.49 -1.17
C LEU A 281 11.54 -0.49 -2.30
N PRO A 282 12.00 -0.34 -3.56
CA PRO A 282 11.69 -1.31 -4.62
C PRO A 282 12.20 -2.72 -4.28
N MET A 283 13.44 -2.85 -3.76
CA MET A 283 14.03 -4.10 -3.30
C MET A 283 13.22 -4.69 -2.15
N ASP A 284 12.87 -3.86 -1.16
CA ASP A 284 12.03 -4.31 -0.04
C ASP A 284 10.71 -4.90 -0.52
N VAL A 285 10.10 -4.29 -1.55
CA VAL A 285 8.86 -4.75 -2.18
C VAL A 285 9.07 -6.03 -3.00
N SER A 286 10.11 -6.09 -3.84
CA SER A 286 10.44 -7.26 -4.66
C SER A 286 10.68 -8.50 -3.82
N VAL A 287 11.55 -8.39 -2.81
CA VAL A 287 11.88 -9.49 -1.91
C VAL A 287 10.65 -9.96 -1.15
N SER A 288 9.92 -9.03 -0.53
CA SER A 288 8.77 -9.40 0.30
C SER A 288 7.60 -9.94 -0.50
N LEU A 289 7.27 -9.38 -1.66
CA LEU A 289 6.21 -9.91 -2.52
C LEU A 289 6.60 -11.25 -3.14
N GLY A 290 7.86 -11.41 -3.55
CA GLY A 290 8.38 -12.68 -4.06
C GLY A 290 8.21 -13.82 -3.08
N ILE A 291 8.59 -13.61 -1.81
CA ILE A 291 8.41 -14.60 -0.73
C ILE A 291 6.93 -14.80 -0.44
N TYR A 292 6.15 -13.72 -0.35
CA TYR A 292 4.73 -13.80 -0.03
C TYR A 292 3.97 -14.67 -1.04
N ILE A 293 4.20 -14.45 -2.34
CA ILE A 293 3.55 -15.17 -3.44
C ILE A 293 4.06 -16.61 -3.51
N SER A 294 5.38 -16.83 -3.48
CA SER A 294 5.95 -18.18 -3.57
C SER A 294 5.52 -19.07 -2.40
N GLU A 295 5.51 -18.56 -1.17
CA GLU A 295 5.13 -19.33 0.03
C GLU A 295 3.64 -19.71 0.04
N ARG A 296 2.77 -18.80 -0.44
CA ARG A 296 1.31 -19.00 -0.51
C ARG A 296 0.86 -19.71 -1.79
N ASN A 297 1.78 -19.95 -2.72
CA ASN A 297 1.51 -20.74 -3.90
C ASN A 297 1.23 -22.20 -3.52
N ARG A 298 0.42 -22.88 -4.35
CA ARG A 298 0.05 -24.28 -4.16
C ARG A 298 0.77 -25.17 -5.18
N GLY A 299 1.22 -26.35 -4.74
CA GLY A 299 1.86 -27.33 -5.61
C GLY A 299 3.36 -27.06 -5.85
N ILE A 300 3.81 -27.30 -7.08
CA ILE A 300 5.24 -27.39 -7.44
C ILE A 300 6.02 -26.07 -7.34
N PHE A 301 5.34 -24.93 -7.42
CA PHE A 301 5.96 -23.60 -7.30
C PHE A 301 5.94 -23.05 -5.88
N LYS A 302 5.56 -23.88 -4.90
CA LYS A 302 5.64 -23.49 -3.49
C LYS A 302 7.10 -23.22 -3.12
N ASP A 303 7.34 -22.04 -2.56
CA ASP A 303 8.64 -21.50 -2.21
C ASP A 303 9.61 -21.34 -3.41
N ALA A 304 9.13 -21.47 -4.65
CA ALA A 304 9.93 -21.27 -5.86
C ALA A 304 9.92 -19.81 -6.32
N PHE A 305 11.07 -19.33 -6.78
CA PHE A 305 11.21 -18.02 -7.42
C PHE A 305 12.31 -18.08 -8.49
N ILE A 306 12.31 -17.09 -9.38
CA ILE A 306 13.36 -16.90 -10.36
C ILE A 306 13.78 -15.44 -10.39
N THR A 307 15.06 -15.18 -10.53
CA THR A 307 15.57 -13.85 -10.89
C THR A 307 15.70 -13.78 -12.40
N PHE A 308 15.52 -12.60 -12.99
CA PHE A 308 15.82 -12.41 -14.39
C PHE A 308 17.27 -11.95 -14.52
N SER A 309 18.06 -12.76 -15.21
CA SER A 309 19.44 -12.45 -15.52
C SER A 309 19.78 -12.98 -16.92
N SER A 310 21.00 -12.75 -17.39
CA SER A 310 21.50 -13.38 -18.62
C SER A 310 21.57 -14.91 -18.49
N ASN A 311 21.72 -15.43 -17.27
CA ASN A 311 21.73 -16.86 -16.94
C ASN A 311 20.72 -17.12 -15.81
N PRO A 312 19.41 -17.06 -16.09
CA PRO A 312 18.40 -17.19 -15.04
C PRO A 312 18.37 -18.63 -14.51
N GLU A 313 18.12 -18.78 -13.21
CA GLU A 313 18.04 -20.09 -12.55
C GLU A 313 16.84 -20.13 -11.59
N MET A 314 16.14 -21.27 -11.59
CA MET A 314 15.05 -21.51 -10.66
C MET A 314 15.60 -21.80 -9.26
N ASN A 315 15.15 -21.02 -8.27
CA ASN A 315 15.59 -21.12 -6.89
C ASN A 315 14.44 -21.49 -5.95
N TYR A 316 14.76 -22.14 -4.84
CA TYR A 316 13.80 -22.50 -3.79
C TYR A 316 14.19 -21.90 -2.45
N LEU A 317 13.26 -21.20 -1.83
CA LEU A 317 13.42 -20.61 -0.51
C LEU A 317 13.30 -21.68 0.58
N LYS A 318 14.24 -21.69 1.52
CA LYS A 318 14.26 -22.67 2.62
C LYS A 318 14.45 -22.01 3.98
N GLY A 319 13.90 -22.62 5.02
CA GLY A 319 14.10 -22.18 6.41
C GLY A 319 13.12 -21.10 6.88
N THR A 320 13.52 -20.37 7.92
CA THR A 320 12.70 -19.31 8.56
C THR A 320 12.48 -18.12 7.63
N LEU A 321 11.48 -17.28 7.92
CA LEU A 321 11.22 -16.08 7.14
C LEU A 321 12.48 -15.21 6.93
N SER A 322 13.28 -15.01 7.98
CA SER A 322 14.52 -14.22 7.89
C SER A 322 15.59 -14.87 7.02
N GLN A 323 15.64 -16.21 6.98
CA GLN A 323 16.52 -16.96 6.08
C GLN A 323 16.05 -16.87 4.62
N LYS A 324 14.73 -16.98 4.37
CA LYS A 324 14.15 -16.80 3.03
C LYS A 324 14.40 -15.39 2.50
N MET A 325 14.20 -14.37 3.34
CA MET A 325 14.48 -12.97 3.02
C MET A 325 15.93 -12.73 2.62
N ARG A 326 16.89 -13.31 3.35
CA ARG A 326 18.32 -13.24 3.00
C ARG A 326 18.67 -14.01 1.74
N GLN A 327 18.03 -15.17 1.50
CA GLN A 327 18.26 -15.94 0.26
C GLN A 327 17.84 -15.14 -0.96
N LEU A 328 16.63 -14.58 -0.95
CA LEU A 328 16.11 -13.85 -2.11
C LEU A 328 16.85 -12.52 -2.30
N SER A 329 17.13 -11.77 -1.23
CA SER A 329 17.85 -10.48 -1.34
C SER A 329 19.29 -10.61 -1.85
N ASN A 330 19.92 -11.78 -1.67
CA ASN A 330 21.28 -12.06 -2.14
C ASN A 330 21.28 -12.99 -3.37
N ALA A 331 20.12 -13.25 -3.97
CA ALA A 331 20.05 -14.12 -5.13
C ALA A 331 20.87 -13.53 -6.29
N GLU A 332 21.57 -14.40 -7.02
CA GLU A 332 22.34 -13.96 -8.17
C GLU A 332 21.41 -13.44 -9.27
N TRP A 333 21.68 -12.22 -9.73
CA TRP A 333 20.97 -11.58 -10.84
C TRP A 333 21.90 -11.28 -12.01
N GLY A 334 23.14 -11.82 -11.99
CA GLY A 334 24.04 -11.84 -13.14
C GLY A 334 24.48 -10.47 -13.69
N MET A 335 24.23 -9.37 -12.97
CA MET A 335 24.54 -7.98 -13.40
C MET A 335 23.89 -7.57 -14.73
N SER A 336 22.79 -8.22 -15.12
CA SER A 336 22.11 -7.97 -16.41
C SER A 336 20.63 -8.30 -16.28
N THR A 337 19.75 -7.56 -16.94
CA THR A 337 18.31 -7.77 -16.87
C THR A 337 17.77 -8.38 -18.18
N ASN A 338 17.38 -9.67 -18.18
CA ASN A 338 16.88 -10.32 -19.39
C ASN A 338 15.65 -11.23 -19.14
N LEU A 339 14.46 -10.69 -19.45
CA LEU A 339 13.20 -11.44 -19.35
C LEU A 339 13.07 -12.52 -20.42
N GLN A 340 13.54 -12.28 -21.65
CA GLN A 340 13.49 -13.27 -22.72
C GLN A 340 14.26 -14.54 -22.34
N ALA A 341 15.43 -14.40 -21.75
CA ALA A 341 16.22 -15.54 -21.26
C ALA A 341 15.46 -16.36 -20.21
N THR A 342 14.66 -15.68 -19.37
CA THR A 342 13.83 -16.32 -18.33
C THR A 342 12.69 -17.12 -18.96
N PHE A 343 11.99 -16.55 -19.96
CA PHE A 343 10.95 -17.27 -20.69
C PHE A 343 11.51 -18.43 -21.50
N ASP A 344 12.63 -18.20 -22.19
CA ASP A 344 13.35 -19.23 -22.94
C ASP A 344 13.76 -20.39 -22.05
N LEU A 345 14.28 -20.12 -20.83
CA LEU A 345 14.64 -21.16 -19.87
C LEU A 345 13.44 -22.04 -19.53
N ILE A 346 12.31 -21.43 -19.19
CA ILE A 346 11.09 -22.13 -18.79
C ILE A 346 10.57 -22.97 -19.97
N LEU A 347 10.41 -22.36 -21.15
CA LEU A 347 9.87 -23.03 -22.33
C LEU A 347 10.79 -24.14 -22.85
N LYS A 348 12.10 -23.87 -22.99
CA LYS A 348 13.06 -24.87 -23.48
C LYS A 348 13.18 -26.04 -22.51
N SER A 349 13.15 -25.79 -21.20
CA SER A 349 13.17 -26.87 -20.20
C SER A 349 11.89 -27.71 -20.27
N ALA A 350 10.73 -27.08 -20.41
CA ALA A 350 9.45 -27.79 -20.55
C ALA A 350 9.41 -28.67 -21.81
N VAL A 351 9.87 -28.15 -22.95
CA VAL A 351 9.96 -28.91 -24.20
C VAL A 351 10.97 -30.05 -24.09
N ARG A 352 12.15 -29.79 -23.51
CA ARG A 352 13.21 -30.80 -23.36
C ARG A 352 12.75 -31.98 -22.52
N GLU A 353 12.08 -31.73 -21.40
CA GLU A 353 11.61 -32.78 -20.48
C GLU A 353 10.20 -33.29 -20.83
N SER A 354 9.58 -32.78 -21.91
CA SER A 354 8.20 -33.11 -22.30
C SER A 354 7.17 -32.92 -21.17
N LEU A 355 7.28 -31.80 -20.45
CA LEU A 355 6.42 -31.51 -19.30
C LEU A 355 4.96 -31.28 -19.72
N PRO A 356 3.98 -31.79 -18.97
CA PRO A 356 2.58 -31.47 -19.18
C PRO A 356 2.26 -30.03 -18.77
N GLU A 357 1.21 -29.44 -19.37
CA GLU A 357 0.73 -28.08 -19.02
C GLU A 357 0.37 -27.94 -17.52
N SER A 358 -0.04 -29.03 -16.87
CA SER A 358 -0.32 -29.06 -15.43
C SER A 358 0.91 -28.72 -14.57
N GLU A 359 2.13 -28.90 -15.10
CA GLU A 359 3.39 -28.55 -14.44
C GLU A 359 3.94 -27.19 -14.89
N MET A 360 3.26 -26.50 -15.81
CA MET A 360 3.63 -25.15 -16.22
C MET A 360 3.06 -24.11 -15.26
N PRO A 361 3.74 -22.96 -15.06
CA PRO A 361 3.15 -21.83 -14.36
C PRO A 361 1.97 -21.30 -15.16
N THR A 362 0.87 -20.98 -14.50
CA THR A 362 -0.29 -20.37 -15.16
C THR A 362 -0.15 -18.85 -15.25
N LYS A 363 0.68 -18.25 -14.39
CA LYS A 363 1.05 -16.83 -14.43
C LYS A 363 2.52 -16.64 -14.07
N LEU A 364 3.15 -15.67 -14.72
CA LEU A 364 4.43 -15.10 -14.31
C LEU A 364 4.17 -13.73 -13.71
N LEU A 365 4.61 -13.52 -12.47
CA LEU A 365 4.49 -12.23 -11.80
C LEU A 365 5.86 -11.58 -11.72
N ILE A 366 6.11 -10.62 -12.61
CA ILE A 366 7.37 -9.88 -12.66
C ILE A 366 7.30 -8.70 -11.70
N ILE A 367 8.25 -8.64 -10.77
CA ILE A 367 8.33 -7.58 -9.77
C ILE A 367 9.64 -6.84 -10.00
N SER A 368 9.56 -5.68 -10.64
CA SER A 368 10.71 -4.84 -11.04
C SER A 368 10.29 -3.36 -10.98
N ASP A 369 11.27 -2.48 -10.96
CA ASP A 369 11.10 -1.05 -11.21
C ASP A 369 10.74 -0.74 -12.68
N MET A 370 10.66 -1.77 -13.53
CA MET A 370 10.32 -1.71 -14.97
C MET A 370 11.31 -0.84 -15.75
N GLU A 371 12.48 -0.60 -15.17
CA GLU A 371 13.55 0.23 -15.69
C GLU A 371 14.46 -0.61 -16.58
N PHE A 372 13.85 -1.42 -17.46
CA PHE A 372 14.55 -2.35 -18.35
C PHE A 372 15.64 -1.62 -19.15
N ASP A 373 16.81 -2.24 -19.23
CA ASP A 373 17.85 -1.84 -20.19
C ASP A 373 17.25 -1.82 -21.61
N HIS A 374 17.81 -0.99 -22.51
CA HIS A 374 17.44 -0.89 -23.94
C HIS A 374 17.18 -2.29 -24.55
N ALA A 375 15.93 -2.74 -24.54
CA ALA A 375 15.54 -4.09 -24.97
C ALA A 375 15.27 -4.14 -26.50
N ALA A 376 14.80 -3.03 -27.07
CA ALA A 376 14.64 -2.81 -28.50
C ALA A 376 14.66 -1.31 -28.83
N ASP A 377 15.19 -0.95 -29.99
CA ASP A 377 15.34 0.45 -30.43
C ASP A 377 14.01 1.09 -30.89
N ASP A 378 12.97 0.28 -31.15
CA ASP A 378 11.72 0.72 -31.81
C ASP A 378 10.43 0.18 -31.17
N ARG A 379 10.52 -0.57 -30.06
CA ARG A 379 9.39 -1.24 -29.41
C ARG A 379 9.46 -1.08 -27.91
N THR A 380 8.32 -1.04 -27.21
CA THR A 380 8.37 -1.06 -25.75
C THR A 380 8.88 -2.42 -25.27
N SER A 381 9.46 -2.46 -24.08
CA SER A 381 9.84 -3.74 -23.45
C SER A 381 8.67 -4.71 -23.31
N LEU A 382 7.42 -4.21 -23.31
CA LEU A 382 6.20 -5.02 -23.30
C LEU A 382 5.83 -5.58 -24.67
N ASP A 383 6.21 -4.95 -25.78
CA ASP A 383 5.97 -5.46 -27.14
C ASP A 383 7.03 -6.47 -27.60
N VAL A 384 8.12 -6.57 -26.83
CA VAL A 384 9.19 -7.55 -27.03
C VAL A 384 8.91 -8.86 -26.29
N ILE A 385 8.11 -8.78 -25.22
CA ILE A 385 7.56 -9.91 -24.44
C ILE A 385 6.33 -10.47 -25.16
#